data_AF-A0A2E3NNC1-F1
#
_entry.id   AF-A0A2E3NNC1-F1
#
_cell.length_a   1.000
_cell.length_b   1.000
_cell.length_c   1.000
_cell.angle_alpha   90.00
_cell.angle_beta   90.00
_cell.angle_gamma   90.00
#
_symmetry.space_group_name_H-M   'P 1'
#
loop_
_entity.id
_entity.type
_entity.pdbx_description
1 polymer ?
#
loop_
_entity_poly.entity_id
_entity_poly.type
_entity_poly.pdbx_seq_one_letter_code
_entity_poly.pdbx_strand_id
1 'polypeptide(L)'
;MLAAFTGYEIIGKVPAILHTPLMSGSNFVHGIVLVGAMVALGHADTILEQTIGFLGVVLAAGNAVGGYVVTERMLEMFKSSKD
;
A
#
# COMPACT_ATOMS: atom_id res chain seq x y z
N MET A 1 3.79 -17.44 -9.62
CA MET A 1 3.77 -17.06 -11.05
C MET A 1 2.41 -16.56 -11.51
N LEU A 2 1.29 -17.26 -11.24
CA LEU A 2 -0.04 -16.82 -11.71
C LEU A 2 -0.39 -15.39 -11.29
N ALA A 3 -0.17 -15.02 -10.02
CA ALA A 3 -0.41 -13.66 -9.54
C ALA A 3 0.41 -12.57 -10.28
N ALA A 4 1.66 -12.87 -10.66
CA ALA A 4 2.51 -11.95 -11.42
C ALA A 4 1.99 -11.78 -12.86
N PHE A 5 1.60 -12.89 -13.51
CA PHE A 5 0.97 -12.85 -14.82
C PHE A 5 -0.35 -12.06 -14.79
N THR A 6 -1.20 -12.32 -13.80
CA THR A 6 -2.46 -11.60 -13.60
C THR A 6 -2.23 -10.11 -13.39
N GLY A 7 -1.21 -9.72 -12.59
CA GLY A 7 -0.85 -8.32 -12.39
C GLY A 7 -0.45 -7.63 -13.69
N TYR A 8 0.37 -8.27 -14.52
CA TYR A 8 0.77 -7.75 -15.83
C TYR A 8 -0.43 -7.54 -16.76
N GLU A 9 -1.31 -8.54 -16.87
CA GLU A 9 -2.48 -8.51 -17.76
C GLU A 9 -3.51 -7.45 -17.33
N ILE A 10 -3.70 -7.24 -16.03
CA ILE A 10 -4.63 -6.23 -15.50
C ILE A 10 -4.08 -4.82 -15.72
N ILE A 11 -2.81 -4.58 -15.38
CA ILE A 11 -2.19 -3.25 -15.53
C ILE A 11 -2.13 -2.82 -17.01
N GLY A 12 -1.90 -3.76 -17.93
CA GLY A 12 -1.89 -3.50 -19.37
C GLY A 12 -3.21 -2.98 -19.94
N LYS A 13 -4.32 -3.09 -19.21
CA LYS A 13 -5.67 -2.66 -19.63
C LYS A 13 -6.15 -1.36 -18.99
N VAL A 14 -5.31 -0.71 -18.17
CA VAL A 14 -5.67 0.54 -17.48
C VAL A 14 -5.52 1.73 -18.44
N PRO A 15 -6.52 2.62 -18.57
CA PRO A 15 -6.40 3.81 -19.40
C PRO A 15 -5.37 4.80 -18.85
N ALA A 16 -4.71 5.55 -19.75
CA ALA A 16 -3.56 6.38 -19.40
C ALA A 16 -3.85 7.43 -18.30
N ILE A 17 -5.08 7.94 -18.25
CA ILE A 17 -5.53 8.93 -17.27
C ILE A 17 -5.50 8.41 -15.81
N LEU A 18 -5.49 7.09 -15.64
CA LEU A 18 -5.45 6.44 -14.32
C LEU A 18 -4.05 6.01 -13.90
N HIS A 19 -2.98 6.26 -14.68
CA HIS A 19 -1.63 5.79 -14.28
C HIS A 19 -1.14 6.39 -12.96
N THR A 20 -1.39 7.67 -12.70
CA THR A 20 -0.98 8.31 -11.43
C THR A 20 -1.82 7.81 -10.25
N PRO A 21 -3.17 7.74 -10.33
CA PRO A 21 -3.97 7.05 -9.31
C PRO A 21 -3.57 5.58 -9.12
N LEU A 22 -3.24 4.86 -10.19
CA LEU A 22 -2.79 3.46 -10.15
C LEU A 22 -1.45 3.33 -9.41
N MET A 23 -0.51 4.24 -9.64
CA MET A 23 0.77 4.30 -8.93
C MET A 23 0.55 4.53 -7.42
N SER A 24 -0.35 5.44 -7.04
CA SER A 24 -0.72 5.64 -5.63
C SER A 24 -1.41 4.39 -5.04
N GLY A 25 -2.32 3.78 -5.79
CA GLY A 25 -3.07 2.60 -5.36
C GLY A 25 -2.17 1.38 -5.17
N SER A 26 -1.22 1.13 -6.07
CA SER A 26 -0.23 0.06 -5.87
C SER A 26 0.71 0.36 -4.70
N ASN A 27 1.00 1.65 -4.45
CA ASN A 27 1.73 2.08 -3.24
C ASN A 27 0.96 1.75 -1.95
N PHE A 28 -0.35 1.95 -1.93
CA PHE A 28 -1.20 1.55 -0.81
C PHE A 28 -1.23 0.02 -0.61
N VAL A 29 -1.40 -0.75 -1.69
CA VAL A 29 -1.54 -2.22 -1.61
C VAL A 29 -0.29 -2.90 -1.08
N HIS A 30 0.92 -2.45 -1.48
CA HIS A 30 2.16 -3.03 -0.93
C HIS A 30 2.39 -2.69 0.55
N GLY A 31 1.63 -1.72 1.09
CA GLY A 31 1.53 -1.42 2.52
C GLY A 31 1.14 -2.63 3.40
N ILE A 32 0.72 -3.75 2.80
CA ILE A 32 0.58 -5.07 3.45
C ILE A 32 1.85 -5.54 4.17
N VAL A 33 3.02 -4.95 3.86
CA VAL A 33 4.25 -5.10 4.65
C VAL A 33 4.03 -4.88 6.16
N LEU A 34 3.00 -4.12 6.56
CA LEU A 34 2.56 -3.97 7.94
C LEU A 34 2.31 -5.31 8.64
N VAL A 35 1.68 -6.28 7.96
CA VAL A 35 1.42 -7.61 8.54
C VAL A 35 2.74 -8.31 8.85
N GLY A 36 3.71 -8.24 7.94
CA GLY A 36 5.05 -8.79 8.15
C GLY A 36 5.78 -8.11 9.31
N ALA A 37 5.70 -6.78 9.41
CA ALA A 37 6.31 -6.02 10.51
C ALA A 37 5.68 -6.37 11.87
N MET A 38 4.35 -6.56 11.93
CA MET A 38 3.66 -6.98 13.15
C MET A 38 4.07 -8.39 13.59
N VAL A 39 4.19 -9.32 12.65
CA VAL A 39 4.67 -10.69 12.95
C VAL A 39 6.11 -10.66 13.45
N ALA A 40 6.99 -9.87 12.81
CA ALA A 40 8.38 -9.73 13.22
C ALA A 40 8.51 -9.12 14.62
N LEU A 41 7.76 -8.06 14.91
CA LEU A 41 7.72 -7.46 16.25
C LEU A 41 7.15 -8.43 17.30
N GLY A 42 6.13 -9.22 16.94
CA GLY A 42 5.54 -10.21 17.84
C GLY A 42 6.46 -11.36 18.24
N HIS A 43 7.53 -11.60 17.47
CA HIS A 43 8.57 -12.60 17.75
C HIS A 43 9.90 -11.98 18.20
N ALA A 44 9.93 -10.69 18.54
CA ALA A 44 11.15 -10.01 18.94
C ALA A 44 11.49 -10.25 20.42
N ASP A 45 12.67 -10.83 20.68
CA ASP A 45 13.12 -11.20 22.03
C ASP A 45 14.06 -10.15 22.63
N THR A 46 14.87 -9.50 21.79
CA THR A 46 15.83 -8.49 22.25
C THR A 46 15.28 -7.06 22.13
N ILE A 47 15.78 -6.14 22.96
CA ILE A 47 15.42 -4.71 22.90
C ILE A 47 15.69 -4.12 21.52
N LEU A 48 16.78 -4.56 20.86
CA LEU A 48 17.13 -4.11 19.52
C LEU A 48 16.09 -4.57 18.49
N GLU A 49 15.71 -5.85 18.50
CA GLU A 49 14.66 -6.39 17.62
C GLU A 49 13.31 -5.72 17.86
N GLN A 50 12.94 -5.49 19.12
CA GLN A 50 11.70 -4.80 19.48
C GLN A 50 11.68 -3.36 18.97
N THR A 51 12.82 -2.66 19.08
CA THR A 51 12.93 -1.27 18.59
C THR A 51 12.81 -1.22 17.06
N ILE A 52 13.50 -2.12 16.35
CA ILE A 52 13.42 -2.19 14.89
C ILE A 52 12.02 -2.60 14.45
N GLY A 53 11.42 -3.61 15.07
CA GLY A 53 10.07 -4.06 14.78
C GLY A 53 9.03 -2.96 15.02
N PHE A 54 9.16 -2.22 16.11
CA PHE A 54 8.29 -1.08 16.42
C PHE A 54 8.39 0.01 15.34
N LEU A 55 9.60 0.42 14.97
CA LEU A 55 9.79 1.39 13.88
C LEU A 55 9.24 0.85 12.55
N GLY A 56 9.44 -0.43 12.27
CA GLY A 56 8.90 -1.10 11.08
C GLY A 56 7.38 -1.03 11.02
N VAL A 57 6.69 -1.32 12.13
CA VAL A 57 5.23 -1.22 12.24
C VAL A 57 4.75 0.21 12.04
N VAL A 58 5.42 1.20 12.66
CA VAL A 58 5.05 2.62 12.53
C VAL A 58 5.20 3.09 11.07
N LEU A 59 6.31 2.77 10.42
CA LEU A 59 6.56 3.14 9.03
C LEU A 59 5.58 2.44 8.07
N ALA A 60 5.31 1.16 8.29
CA ALA A 60 4.38 0.40 7.47
C ALA A 60 2.93 0.90 7.62
N ALA A 61 2.50 1.20 8.85
CA ALA A 61 1.20 1.79 9.11
C ALA A 61 1.08 3.18 8.45
N GLY A 62 2.12 4.02 8.55
CA GLY A 62 2.18 5.31 7.88
C GLY A 62 2.07 5.20 6.35
N ASN A 63 2.74 4.23 5.74
CA ASN A 63 2.64 3.96 4.30
C ASN A 63 1.23 3.52 3.89
N ALA A 64 0.61 2.58 4.61
CA ALA A 64 -0.73 2.08 4.32
C ALA A 64 -1.79 3.18 4.45
N VAL A 65 -1.76 3.94 5.56
CA VAL A 65 -2.72 5.03 5.81
C VAL A 65 -2.52 6.17 4.80
N GLY A 66 -1.27 6.62 4.62
CA GLY A 66 -0.95 7.69 3.68
C GLY A 66 -1.29 7.32 2.24
N GLY A 67 -0.96 6.09 1.83
CA GLY A 67 -1.29 5.55 0.51
C GLY A 67 -2.80 5.52 0.27
N TYR A 68 -3.59 5.09 1.26
CA TYR A 68 -5.06 5.08 1.15
C TYR A 68 -5.62 6.48 0.96
N VAL A 69 -5.26 7.42 1.84
CA VAL A 69 -5.78 8.80 1.82
C VAL A 69 -5.45 9.51 0.50
N VAL A 70 -4.22 9.36 0.00
CA VAL A 70 -3.82 10.00 -1.27
C VAL A 70 -4.55 9.38 -2.44
N THR A 71 -4.66 8.05 -2.47
CA THR A 71 -5.36 7.34 -3.56
C THR A 71 -6.83 7.71 -3.60
N GLU A 72 -7.49 7.81 -2.45
CA GLU A 72 -8.89 8.18 -2.36
C GLU A 72 -9.12 9.60 -2.92
N ARG A 73 -8.35 10.59 -2.47
CA ARG A 73 -8.39 11.97 -3.01
C ARG A 73 -8.16 12.03 -4.51
N MET A 74 -7.26 11.18 -5.04
CA MET A 74 -7.03 11.12 -6.49
C MET A 74 -8.24 10.56 -7.25
N LEU A 75 -8.88 9.53 -6.71
CA LEU A 75 -10.06 8.92 -7.31
C LEU A 75 -11.31 9.80 -7.18
N GLU A 76 -11.41 10.62 -6.14
CA GLU A 76 -12.47 11.61 -6.00
C GLU A 76 -12.51 12.63 -7.14
N MET A 77 -11.36 12.97 -7.73
CA MET A 77 -11.29 13.88 -8.88
C MET A 77 -12.02 13.34 -10.14
N PHE A 78 -12.33 12.03 -10.17
CA PHE A 78 -13.07 11.40 -11.25
C PHE A 78 -14.58 11.29 -10.97
N LYS A 79 -15.03 11.61 -9.76
CA LYS A 79 -16.46 11.67 -9.44
C LYS A 79 -17.05 12.94 -10.07
N SER A 80 -18.19 12.82 -10.74
CA SER A 80 -18.89 13.98 -11.29
C SER A 80 -19.50 14.79 -10.15
N SER A 81 -19.51 16.12 -10.25
CA SER A 81 -19.96 17.08 -9.22
C SER A 81 -21.46 16.99 -8.85
N LYS A 82 -22.17 15.92 -9.23
CA LYS A 82 -23.62 15.77 -9.08
C LYS A 82 -24.07 14.66 -8.13
N ASP A 83 -23.14 13.97 -7.47
CA ASP A 83 -23.38 12.97 -6.42
C ASP A 83 -22.64 13.33 -5.13
#